data_AF-A0A7W1J4F5-F1
#
_entry.id   AF-A0A7W1J4F5-F1
#
_cell.length_a   1.000
_cell.length_b   1.000
_cell.length_c   1.000
_cell.angle_alpha   90.00
_cell.angle_beta   90.00
_cell.angle_gamma   90.00
#
_symmetry.space_group_name_H-M   'P 1'
#
loop_
_entity.id
_entity.type
_entity.pdbx_description
1 polymer ?
#
loop_
_entity_poly.entity_id
_entity_poly.type
_entity_poly.pdbx_seq_one_letter_code
_entity_poly.pdbx_strand_id
1 'polypeptide(L)'
;MNARARVQPVRTKLRTWLLVAAACVTIFAILHHVDHVIRGNHSGWPFQEAVTPFTFSLLIYALLLPGLYLTARGRLMAGYWLFTAVVGLALVVSVHFVPTGDYEAPIEDIYAVYGSPLAGLLALVVLTGLVSGLVTLAIAAIRALRSAKRP
;
A
#
# COMPACT_ATOMS: atom_id res chain seq x y z
N MET A 1 -17.41 25.35 26.42
CA MET A 1 -17.20 24.60 25.16
C MET A 1 -17.26 23.10 25.44
N ASN A 2 -18.20 22.38 24.84
CA ASN A 2 -18.50 20.96 25.15
C ASN A 2 -17.39 19.99 24.70
N ALA A 3 -16.98 19.05 25.54
CA ALA A 3 -15.99 18.02 25.23
C ALA A 3 -16.33 17.21 23.96
N ARG A 4 -17.62 16.92 23.73
CA ARG A 4 -18.12 16.28 22.49
C ARG A 4 -17.77 17.06 21.22
N ALA A 5 -17.79 18.39 21.28
CA ALA A 5 -17.45 19.25 20.15
C ALA A 5 -15.95 19.25 19.84
N ARG A 6 -15.07 18.82 20.77
CA ARG A 6 -13.62 18.67 20.53
C ARG A 6 -13.26 17.27 20.03
N VAL A 7 -13.98 16.23 20.46
CA VAL A 7 -13.77 14.84 20.01
C VAL A 7 -14.12 14.65 18.52
N GLN A 8 -15.19 15.30 18.04
CA GLN A 8 -15.63 15.22 16.64
C GLN A 8 -14.57 15.77 15.65
N PRO A 9 -13.98 16.97 15.83
CA PRO A 9 -12.89 17.49 15.00
C PRO A 9 -11.66 16.59 14.94
N VAL A 10 -11.24 16.02 16.08
CA VAL A 10 -10.06 15.14 16.13
C VAL A 10 -10.31 13.87 15.32
N ARG A 11 -11.47 13.24 15.50
CA ARG A 11 -11.87 12.05 14.74
C ARG A 11 -11.96 12.34 13.23
N THR A 12 -12.51 13.48 12.85
CA THR A 12 -12.57 13.91 11.44
C THR A 12 -11.18 14.11 10.86
N LYS A 13 -10.28 14.79 11.57
CA LYS A 13 -8.88 14.96 11.12
C LYS A 13 -8.17 13.62 10.94
N LEU A 14 -8.28 12.72 11.92
CA LEU A 14 -7.67 11.38 11.84
C LEU A 14 -8.22 10.57 10.67
N ARG A 15 -9.54 10.63 10.44
CA ARG A 15 -10.19 9.99 9.29
C ARG A 15 -9.64 10.54 7.98
N THR A 16 -9.52 11.86 7.84
CA THR A 16 -8.95 12.49 6.64
C THR A 16 -7.52 12.02 6.40
N TRP A 17 -6.68 11.97 7.44
CA TRP A 17 -5.32 11.46 7.33
C TRP A 17 -5.26 10.01 6.89
N LEU A 18 -6.11 9.14 7.46
CA LEU A 18 -6.22 7.75 7.04
C LEU A 18 -6.65 7.62 5.58
N LEU A 19 -7.63 8.42 5.16
CA LEU A 19 -8.12 8.42 3.78
C LEU A 19 -7.02 8.84 2.80
N VAL A 20 -6.29 9.92 3.10
CA VAL A 20 -5.19 10.40 2.26
C VAL A 20 -4.07 9.36 2.18
N ALA A 21 -3.64 8.83 3.33
CA ALA A 21 -2.59 7.81 3.35
C ALA A 21 -2.99 6.55 2.56
N ALA A 22 -4.23 6.06 2.75
CA ALA A 22 -4.74 4.91 2.03
C ALA A 22 -4.88 5.17 0.53
N ALA A 23 -5.29 6.38 0.13
CA ALA A 23 -5.37 6.77 -1.27
C ALA A 23 -3.98 6.79 -1.91
N CYS A 24 -2.98 7.37 -1.24
CA CYS A 24 -1.59 7.34 -1.69
C CYS A 24 -1.07 5.90 -1.86
N VAL A 25 -1.28 5.03 -0.86
CA VAL A 25 -0.91 3.60 -0.95
C VAL A 25 -1.58 2.95 -2.15
N THR A 26 -2.86 3.21 -2.37
CA THR A 26 -3.60 2.61 -3.49
C THR A 26 -3.06 3.07 -4.84
N ILE A 27 -2.74 4.36 -4.98
CA ILE A 27 -2.13 4.91 -6.20
C ILE A 27 -0.77 4.27 -6.45
N PHE A 28 0.12 4.22 -5.45
CA PHE A 28 1.43 3.57 -5.60
C PHE A 28 1.32 2.07 -5.86
N ALA A 29 0.36 1.37 -5.25
CA ALA A 29 0.10 -0.03 -5.52
C ALA A 29 -0.31 -0.25 -6.98
N ILE A 30 -1.20 0.60 -7.53
CA ILE A 30 -1.60 0.55 -8.94
C ILE A 30 -0.39 0.80 -9.84
N LEU A 31 0.37 1.88 -9.60
CA LEU A 31 1.56 2.20 -10.38
C LEU A 31 2.60 1.06 -10.34
N HIS A 32 2.76 0.42 -9.19
CA HIS A 32 3.69 -0.70 -9.02
C HIS A 32 3.23 -1.95 -9.79
N HIS A 33 1.95 -2.28 -9.78
CA HIS A 33 1.45 -3.39 -10.59
C HIS A 33 1.51 -3.07 -12.10
N VAL A 34 1.25 -1.82 -12.49
CA VAL A 34 1.40 -1.36 -13.87
C VAL A 34 2.86 -1.47 -14.33
N ASP A 35 3.83 -1.13 -13.48
CA ASP A 35 5.25 -1.32 -13.76
C ASP A 35 5.57 -2.80 -14.09
N HIS A 36 5.11 -3.75 -13.28
CA HIS A 36 5.29 -5.18 -13.57
C HIS A 36 4.65 -5.61 -14.89
N VAL A 37 3.46 -5.10 -15.20
CA VAL A 37 2.78 -5.40 -16.46
C VAL A 37 3.54 -4.86 -17.67
N ILE A 38 4.05 -3.61 -17.58
CA ILE A 38 4.81 -2.98 -18.67
C ILE A 38 6.15 -3.68 -18.86
N ARG A 39 6.83 -3.98 -17.75
CA ARG A 39 8.17 -4.56 -17.76
C ARG A 39 8.17 -6.03 -18.17
N GLY A 40 7.07 -6.74 -17.92
CA GLY A 40 6.87 -8.11 -18.39
C GLY A 40 7.76 -9.15 -17.70
N ASN A 41 8.55 -8.78 -16.69
CA ASN A 41 9.17 -9.71 -15.76
C ASN A 41 8.45 -9.63 -14.41
N HIS A 42 8.48 -10.70 -13.62
CA HIS A 42 7.84 -10.80 -12.30
C HIS A 42 6.33 -10.47 -12.26
N SER A 43 5.70 -10.28 -13.41
CA SER A 43 4.25 -10.24 -13.56
C SER A 43 3.68 -11.67 -13.59
N GLY A 44 2.39 -11.79 -13.81
CA GLY A 44 1.68 -13.07 -13.86
C GLY A 44 0.29 -12.89 -14.43
N TRP A 45 -0.52 -13.93 -14.31
CA TRP A 45 -1.92 -13.89 -14.68
C TRP A 45 -2.64 -12.70 -14.01
N PRO A 46 -3.51 -11.96 -14.73
CA PRO A 46 -4.04 -12.25 -16.07
C PRO A 46 -3.22 -11.69 -17.25
N PHE A 47 -2.05 -11.10 -17.00
CA PHE A 47 -1.25 -10.46 -18.06
C PHE A 47 -0.21 -11.41 -18.68
N GLN A 48 0.13 -12.47 -17.95
CA GLN A 48 0.96 -13.58 -18.43
C GLN A 48 0.28 -14.91 -18.12
N GLU A 49 0.67 -15.99 -18.79
CA GLU A 49 0.07 -17.31 -18.56
C GLU A 49 0.38 -17.87 -17.16
N ALA A 50 1.58 -17.58 -16.64
CA ALA A 50 2.02 -18.09 -15.36
C ALA A 50 1.29 -17.42 -14.18
N VAL A 51 0.88 -18.22 -13.20
CA VAL A 51 0.45 -17.72 -11.89
C VAL A 51 1.70 -17.48 -11.05
N THR A 52 1.90 -16.24 -10.63
CA THR A 52 3.10 -15.81 -9.88
C THR A 52 2.70 -15.05 -8.62
N PRO A 53 3.65 -14.65 -7.74
CA PRO A 53 3.33 -13.79 -6.60
C PRO A 53 2.56 -12.51 -6.97
N PHE A 54 2.79 -11.96 -8.17
CA PHE A 54 2.02 -10.84 -8.72
C PHE A 54 0.52 -11.16 -8.83
N THR A 55 0.15 -12.36 -9.26
CA THR A 55 -1.27 -12.75 -9.39
C THR A 55 -1.97 -12.69 -8.04
N PHE A 56 -1.32 -13.22 -7.00
CA PHE A 56 -1.87 -13.21 -5.65
C PHE A 56 -1.85 -11.81 -5.03
N SER A 57 -0.86 -10.97 -5.37
CA SER A 57 -0.78 -9.60 -4.85
C SER A 57 -1.95 -8.73 -5.30
N LEU A 58 -2.59 -9.02 -6.45
CA LEU A 58 -3.81 -8.35 -6.89
C LEU A 58 -4.97 -8.45 -5.86
N LEU A 59 -4.98 -9.48 -5.00
CA LEU A 59 -5.97 -9.60 -3.93
C LEU A 59 -5.91 -8.46 -2.92
N ILE A 60 -4.81 -7.69 -2.87
CA ILE A 60 -4.70 -6.51 -2.01
C ILE A 60 -5.80 -5.48 -2.30
N TYR A 61 -6.29 -5.40 -3.54
CA TYR A 61 -7.36 -4.47 -3.91
C TYR A 61 -8.71 -4.82 -3.26
N ALA A 62 -8.92 -6.09 -2.90
CA ALA A 62 -10.06 -6.51 -2.09
C ALA A 62 -10.01 -5.95 -0.65
N LEU A 63 -8.84 -5.49 -0.20
CA LEU A 63 -8.68 -4.76 1.07
C LEU A 63 -8.65 -3.24 0.86
N LEU A 64 -7.95 -2.75 -0.17
CA LEU A 64 -7.79 -1.30 -0.37
C LEU A 64 -9.12 -0.62 -0.75
N LEU A 65 -9.86 -1.16 -1.72
CA LEU A 65 -11.05 -0.49 -2.27
C LEU A 65 -12.21 -0.42 -1.26
N PRO A 66 -12.59 -1.50 -0.54
CA PRO A 66 -13.64 -1.41 0.47
C PRO A 66 -13.24 -0.52 1.65
N GLY A 67 -11.97 -0.57 2.06
CA GLY A 67 -11.43 0.34 3.08
C GLY A 67 -11.61 1.81 2.69
N LEU A 68 -11.17 2.17 1.48
CA LEU A 68 -11.27 3.52 0.95
C LEU A 68 -12.72 3.99 0.91
N TYR A 69 -13.61 3.16 0.35
CA TYR A 69 -15.03 3.46 0.29
C TYR A 69 -15.61 3.73 1.68
N LEU A 70 -15.40 2.81 2.63
CA LEU A 70 -15.97 2.95 3.98
C LEU A 70 -15.39 4.16 4.73
N THR A 71 -14.12 4.47 4.53
CA THR A 71 -13.49 5.66 5.12
C THR A 71 -14.00 6.96 4.51
N ALA A 72 -14.19 7.01 3.21
CA ALA A 72 -14.84 8.12 2.52
C ALA A 72 -16.29 8.32 3.00
N ARG A 73 -17.02 7.22 3.29
CA ARG A 73 -18.37 7.24 3.90
C ARG A 73 -18.38 7.58 5.39
N GLY A 74 -17.25 7.98 5.96
CA GLY A 74 -17.17 8.53 7.29
C GLY A 74 -16.73 7.57 8.39
N ARG A 75 -16.47 6.29 8.07
CA ARG A 75 -16.00 5.30 9.05
C ARG A 75 -14.50 5.48 9.29
N LEU A 76 -14.06 5.50 10.55
CA LEU A 76 -12.64 5.71 10.86
C LEU A 76 -11.78 4.52 10.40
N MET A 77 -12.30 3.29 10.50
CA MET A 77 -11.66 2.06 9.99
C MET A 77 -10.21 1.83 10.49
N ALA A 78 -9.81 2.39 11.63
CA ALA A 78 -8.40 2.39 12.05
C ALA A 78 -7.80 0.98 12.20
N GLY A 79 -8.53 0.03 12.80
CA GLY A 79 -8.07 -1.36 12.91
C GLY A 79 -7.94 -2.06 11.56
N TYR A 80 -8.90 -1.79 10.66
CA TYR A 80 -8.87 -2.32 9.29
C TYR A 80 -7.65 -1.80 8.53
N TRP A 81 -7.38 -0.49 8.59
CA TRP A 81 -6.22 0.10 7.93
C TRP A 81 -4.90 -0.38 8.49
N LEU A 82 -4.81 -0.63 9.80
CA LEU A 82 -3.62 -1.23 10.39
C LEU A 82 -3.39 -2.65 9.84
N PHE A 83 -4.43 -3.48 9.82
CA PHE A 83 -4.36 -4.82 9.25
C PHE A 83 -3.92 -4.79 7.78
N THR A 84 -4.59 -3.98 6.95
CA THR A 84 -4.25 -3.84 5.53
C THR A 84 -2.81 -3.36 5.32
N ALA A 85 -2.34 -2.39 6.12
CA ALA A 85 -0.97 -1.89 6.04
C ALA A 85 0.06 -2.96 6.41
N VAL A 86 -0.19 -3.74 7.48
CA VAL A 86 0.71 -4.81 7.92
C VAL A 86 0.76 -5.95 6.89
N VAL A 87 -0.39 -6.40 6.38
CA VAL A 87 -0.46 -7.45 5.36
C VAL A 87 0.22 -6.98 4.07
N GLY A 88 -0.07 -5.76 3.62
CA GLY A 88 0.55 -5.19 2.43
C GLY A 88 2.07 -5.04 2.58
N LEU A 89 2.55 -4.60 3.75
CA LEU A 89 3.98 -4.49 4.02
C LEU A 89 4.65 -5.85 4.06
N ALA A 90 4.04 -6.84 4.73
CA ALA A 90 4.56 -8.20 4.79
C ALA A 90 4.70 -8.80 3.38
N LEU A 91 3.69 -8.62 2.53
CA LEU A 91 3.69 -9.11 1.15
C LEU A 91 4.78 -8.43 0.29
N VAL A 92 4.83 -7.09 0.28
CA VAL A 92 5.82 -6.35 -0.51
C VAL A 92 7.24 -6.67 -0.04
N VAL A 93 7.45 -6.80 1.28
CA VAL A 93 8.75 -7.19 1.83
C VAL A 93 9.12 -8.61 1.42
N SER A 94 8.18 -9.57 1.49
CA SER A 94 8.50 -10.96 1.19
C SER A 94 8.85 -11.19 -0.27
N VAL A 95 8.20 -10.50 -1.21
CA VAL A 95 8.44 -10.71 -2.65
C VAL A 95 9.64 -9.93 -3.20
N HIS A 96 10.05 -8.84 -2.56
CA HIS A 96 11.16 -8.00 -3.06
C HIS A 96 12.44 -8.07 -2.24
N PHE A 97 12.38 -8.43 -0.96
CA PHE A 97 13.53 -8.28 -0.06
C PHE A 97 13.92 -9.57 0.65
N VAL A 98 13.14 -10.65 0.51
CA VAL A 98 13.49 -11.95 1.07
C VAL A 98 14.00 -12.84 -0.07
N PRO A 99 15.31 -13.19 -0.09
CA PRO A 99 15.92 -13.91 -1.20
C PRO A 99 15.47 -15.38 -1.22
N THR A 100 14.35 -15.64 -1.89
CA THR A 100 13.78 -16.97 -2.16
C THR A 100 13.89 -17.29 -3.66
N GLY A 101 13.32 -18.39 -4.16
CA GLY A 101 13.49 -18.76 -5.58
C GLY A 101 12.90 -17.75 -6.58
N ASP A 102 11.81 -17.07 -6.20
CA ASP A 102 11.01 -16.20 -7.08
C ASP A 102 10.98 -14.74 -6.62
N TYR A 103 11.95 -14.31 -5.80
CA TYR A 103 12.02 -12.92 -5.34
C TYR A 103 12.57 -12.02 -6.45
N GLU A 104 12.10 -10.77 -6.46
CA GLU A 104 12.57 -9.76 -7.39
C GLU A 104 13.49 -8.77 -6.68
N ALA A 105 14.77 -8.78 -7.02
CA ALA A 105 15.77 -7.87 -6.51
C ALA A 105 15.54 -6.45 -7.06
N PRO A 106 15.18 -5.45 -6.22
CA PRO A 106 14.72 -4.15 -6.70
C PRO A 106 15.74 -3.31 -7.47
N ILE A 107 17.04 -3.59 -7.33
CA ILE A 107 18.09 -2.83 -8.02
C ILE A 107 18.56 -3.59 -9.25
N GLU A 108 18.88 -4.87 -9.10
CA GLU A 108 19.43 -5.68 -10.18
C GLU A 108 18.37 -5.97 -11.25
N ASP A 109 17.18 -6.41 -10.87
CA ASP A 109 16.15 -6.87 -11.82
C ASP A 109 15.37 -5.72 -12.46
N ILE A 110 15.20 -4.61 -11.74
CA ILE A 110 14.46 -3.43 -12.26
C ILE A 110 15.27 -2.74 -13.35
N TYR A 111 16.56 -2.48 -13.12
CA TYR A 111 17.39 -1.76 -14.08
C TYR A 111 17.78 -2.64 -15.27
N ALA A 112 18.01 -3.94 -15.05
CA ALA A 112 18.43 -4.87 -16.10
C ALA A 112 17.38 -4.98 -17.23
N VAL A 113 16.09 -4.96 -16.90
CA VAL A 113 15.03 -5.20 -17.90
C VAL A 113 14.67 -3.94 -18.69
N TYR A 114 14.66 -2.77 -18.05
CA TYR A 114 14.30 -1.54 -18.77
C TYR A 114 15.35 -1.07 -19.77
N GLY A 115 16.64 -1.39 -19.55
CA GLY A 115 17.74 -0.84 -20.35
C GLY A 115 17.85 0.70 -20.30
N SER A 116 17.02 1.37 -19.49
CA SER A 116 16.91 2.81 -19.33
C SER A 116 17.04 3.17 -17.85
N PRO A 117 18.09 3.92 -17.45
CA PRO A 117 18.28 4.32 -16.06
C PRO A 117 17.11 5.13 -15.48
N LEU A 118 16.44 5.93 -16.31
CA LEU A 118 15.30 6.74 -15.88
C LEU A 118 14.07 5.87 -15.57
N ALA A 119 13.77 4.89 -16.42
CA ALA A 119 12.64 3.99 -16.19
C ALA A 119 12.88 3.13 -14.94
N GLY A 120 14.10 2.62 -14.75
CA GLY A 120 14.47 1.90 -13.53
C GLY A 120 14.36 2.76 -12.27
N LEU A 121 14.78 4.03 -12.33
CA LEU A 121 14.63 4.97 -11.22
C LEU A 121 13.15 5.23 -10.89
N LEU A 122 12.30 5.40 -11.89
CA LEU A 122 10.86 5.61 -11.69
C LEU A 122 10.20 4.40 -11.01
N ALA A 123 10.54 3.18 -11.45
CA ALA A 123 10.06 1.95 -10.84
C ALA A 123 10.51 1.84 -9.36
N LEU A 124 11.77 2.18 -9.07
CA LEU A 124 12.29 2.20 -7.69
C LEU A 124 11.60 3.26 -6.81
N VAL A 125 11.32 4.44 -7.36
CA VAL A 125 10.56 5.50 -6.67
C VAL A 125 9.14 5.03 -6.38
N VAL A 126 8.49 4.33 -7.32
CA VAL A 126 7.15 3.76 -7.12
C VAL A 126 7.16 2.71 -6.00
N LEU A 127 8.10 1.77 -6.01
CA LEU A 127 8.24 0.77 -4.94
C LEU A 127 8.52 1.42 -3.58
N THR A 128 9.43 2.40 -3.54
CA THR A 128 9.75 3.15 -2.31
C THR A 128 8.53 3.93 -1.80
N GLY A 129 7.77 4.55 -2.71
CA GLY A 129 6.52 5.23 -2.42
C GLY A 129 5.46 4.29 -1.84
N LEU A 130 5.35 3.08 -2.38
CA LEU A 130 4.45 2.05 -1.85
C LEU A 130 4.84 1.64 -0.42
N VAL A 131 6.11 1.29 -0.19
CA VAL A 131 6.60 0.85 1.13
C VAL A 131 6.45 1.97 2.17
N SER A 132 6.89 3.18 1.85
CA SER A 132 6.78 4.33 2.75
C SER A 132 5.32 4.72 3.01
N GLY A 133 4.45 4.59 2.00
CA GLY A 133 3.01 4.77 2.13
C GLY A 133 2.39 3.77 3.11
N LEU A 134 2.72 2.49 3.00
CA LEU A 134 2.25 1.43 3.91
C LEU A 134 2.68 1.68 5.36
N VAL A 135 3.95 2.06 5.57
CA VAL A 135 4.46 2.43 6.89
C VAL A 135 3.71 3.64 7.45
N THR A 136 3.48 4.67 6.62
CA THR A 136 2.74 5.87 7.00
C THR A 136 1.30 5.54 7.39
N LEU A 137 0.64 4.67 6.62
CA LEU A 137 -0.71 4.21 6.90
C LEU A 137 -0.79 3.44 8.22
N ALA A 138 0.17 2.54 8.49
CA ALA A 138 0.24 1.83 9.77
C ALA A 138 0.41 2.79 10.95
N ILE A 139 1.31 3.78 10.84
CA ILE A 139 1.51 4.80 11.87
C ILE A 139 0.24 5.63 12.09
N ALA A 140 -0.41 6.08 11.02
CA ALA A 140 -1.67 6.83 11.10
C ALA A 140 -2.77 6.01 11.78
N ALA A 141 -2.87 4.71 11.46
CA ALA A 141 -3.83 3.79 12.05
C ALA A 141 -3.56 3.56 13.55
N ILE A 142 -2.31 3.37 13.95
CA ILE A 142 -1.92 3.25 15.36
C ILE A 142 -2.27 4.53 16.13
N ARG A 143 -1.97 5.70 15.57
CA ARG A 143 -2.33 7.00 16.17
C ARG A 143 -3.84 7.11 16.35
N ALA A 144 -4.63 6.76 15.32
CA ALA A 144 -6.08 6.79 15.39
C ALA A 144 -6.65 5.81 16.44
N LEU A 145 -6.11 4.60 16.55
CA LEU A 145 -6.49 3.62 17.58
C LEU A 145 -6.17 4.12 18.99
N ARG A 146 -4.99 4.73 19.20
CA ARG A 146 -4.60 5.31 20.50
C ARG A 146 -5.51 6.47 20.89
N SER A 147 -5.87 7.34 19.95
CA SER A 147 -6.80 8.45 20.20
C SER A 147 -8.22 7.98 20.52
N ALA A 148 -8.67 6.84 19.98
CA ALA A 148 -9.99 6.28 20.27
C ALA A 148 -10.08 5.65 21.67
N LYS A 149 -8.94 5.28 22.29
CA LYS A 149 -8.87 4.67 23.63
C LYS A 149 -8.69 5.68 24.77
N ARG A 150 -8.38 6.95 24.46
CA ARG A 150 -8.24 8.00 25.49
C ARG A 150 -9.63 8.55 25.84
N PRO A 151 -10.05 8.47 27.11
CA PRO A 151 -11.38 8.93 27.56
C PRO A 151 -11.58 10.44 27.39
#